data_AF-A0A2G7FW67-F1
#
_entry.id   AF-A0A2G7FW67-F1
#
_cell.length_a   1.000
_cell.length_b   1.000
_cell.length_c   1.000
_cell.angle_alpha   90.00
_cell.angle_beta   90.00
_cell.angle_gamma   90.00
#
_symmetry.space_group_name_H-M   'P 1'
#
loop_
_entity.id
_entity.type
_entity.pdbx_description
1 polymer ?
#
loop_
_entity_poly.entity_id
_entity_poly.type
_entity_poly.pdbx_seq_one_letter_code
_entity_poly.pdbx_strand_id
1 'polypeptide(L)'
;MVGTKHHGNMKDNDVEAHSGDIIDQVKAAAQGSLKYKPNVVLINAGTNDCRRNISISKAGDRMRSLIESILDAKDTQDTTIVLSTLIPSVQKQTEANRPEVNRQYRSLANNMQKEGVRIVLADMDPETDDDNNRLVYPEDYTTNGVADDTHPNEQGYAKMANVWYKAVLEASDRGFIQ
;
A
#
# COMPACT_ATOMS: atom_id res chain seq x y z
N MET A 1 8.23 14.00 -2.32
CA MET A 1 6.90 13.40 -2.13
C MET A 1 5.87 14.48 -2.42
N VAL A 2 4.61 14.09 -2.59
CA VAL A 2 3.52 15.01 -2.95
C VAL A 2 2.27 14.56 -2.19
N GLY A 3 1.43 15.50 -1.79
CA GLY A 3 0.31 15.21 -0.90
C GLY A 3 -0.35 16.46 -0.34
N THR A 4 -1.54 16.29 0.23
CA THR A 4 -2.22 17.38 0.97
C THR A 4 -1.91 17.37 2.48
N LYS A 5 -1.22 16.33 2.98
CA LYS A 5 -0.82 16.19 4.39
C LYS A 5 0.70 16.14 4.54
N HIS A 6 1.17 16.30 5.78
CA HIS A 6 2.57 16.17 6.15
C HIS A 6 2.73 15.14 7.27
N HIS A 7 3.70 14.22 7.14
CA HIS A 7 3.99 13.24 8.20
C HIS A 7 5.47 12.82 8.24
N GLY A 8 6.03 12.70 9.44
CA GLY A 8 7.44 12.37 9.64
C GLY A 8 8.35 13.61 9.65
N ASN A 9 9.65 13.38 9.88
CA ASN A 9 10.66 14.42 10.10
C ASN A 9 11.61 14.66 8.90
N MET A 10 11.38 13.98 7.77
CA MET A 10 12.14 14.21 6.54
C MET A 10 11.82 15.57 5.91
N LYS A 11 12.76 16.12 5.14
CA LYS A 11 12.61 17.46 4.52
C LYS A 11 11.38 17.57 3.61
N ASP A 12 11.08 16.49 2.90
CA ASP A 12 9.98 16.40 1.95
C ASP A 12 9.01 15.36 2.49
N ASN A 13 8.14 15.78 3.41
CA ASN A 13 7.27 14.91 4.19
C ASN A 13 5.80 14.94 3.71
N ASP A 14 5.57 15.40 2.49
CA ASP A 14 4.24 15.45 1.87
C ASP A 14 3.70 14.05 1.61
N VAL A 15 2.48 13.76 2.06
CA VAL A 15 1.83 12.46 1.90
C VAL A 15 0.32 12.62 1.67
N GLU A 16 -0.29 11.59 1.08
CA GLU A 16 -1.75 11.49 0.97
C GLU A 16 -2.29 10.32 1.82
N ALA A 17 -1.84 10.27 3.08
CA ALA A 17 -2.20 9.22 4.04
C ALA A 17 -3.29 9.70 5.01
N HIS A 18 -4.37 8.92 5.13
CA HIS A 18 -5.53 9.27 5.93
C HIS A 18 -5.88 8.13 6.91
N SER A 19 -5.67 8.39 8.20
CA SER A 19 -5.94 7.40 9.24
C SER A 19 -7.43 7.03 9.27
N GLY A 20 -7.73 5.74 9.22
CA GLY A 20 -9.09 5.21 9.27
C GLY A 20 -9.80 5.09 7.91
N ASP A 21 -9.19 5.56 6.83
CA ASP A 21 -9.81 5.51 5.50
C ASP A 21 -9.87 4.08 4.95
N ILE A 22 -11.01 3.76 4.35
CA ILE A 22 -11.20 2.59 3.50
C ILE A 22 -10.76 2.89 2.06
N ILE A 23 -10.63 1.86 1.21
CA ILE A 23 -10.17 1.99 -0.18
C ILE A 23 -10.89 3.12 -0.95
N ASP A 24 -12.22 3.21 -0.86
CA ASP A 24 -12.98 4.25 -1.59
C ASP A 24 -12.71 5.66 -1.07
N GLN A 25 -12.40 5.81 0.22
CA GLN A 25 -12.05 7.10 0.81
C GLN A 25 -10.63 7.50 0.40
N VAL A 26 -9.69 6.55 0.36
CA VAL A 26 -8.34 6.78 -0.19
C VAL A 26 -8.41 7.19 -1.66
N LYS A 27 -9.29 6.57 -2.46
CA LYS A 27 -9.55 6.97 -3.85
C LYS A 27 -9.99 8.43 -3.95
N ALA A 28 -10.90 8.87 -3.08
CA ALA A 28 -11.35 10.26 -3.05
C ALA A 28 -10.22 11.21 -2.61
N ALA A 29 -9.45 10.83 -1.59
CA ALA A 29 -8.31 11.62 -1.10
C ALA A 29 -7.20 11.77 -2.13
N ALA A 30 -6.90 10.72 -2.90
CA ALA A 30 -5.85 10.70 -3.92
C ALA A 30 -6.00 11.84 -4.94
N GLN A 31 -7.22 12.29 -5.21
CA GLN A 31 -7.50 13.42 -6.12
C GLN A 31 -6.77 14.71 -5.71
N GLY A 32 -6.52 14.91 -4.41
CA GLY A 32 -5.76 16.06 -3.89
C GLY A 32 -4.29 16.10 -4.36
N SER A 33 -3.73 14.94 -4.71
CA SER A 33 -2.34 14.76 -5.11
C SER A 33 -2.12 14.76 -6.63
N LEU A 34 -3.16 14.50 -7.44
CA LEU A 34 -2.99 14.29 -8.89
C LEU A 34 -2.51 15.54 -9.63
N LYS A 35 -2.79 16.75 -9.10
CA LYS A 35 -2.26 18.02 -9.64
C LYS A 35 -0.73 18.09 -9.67
N TYR A 36 -0.05 17.29 -8.84
CA TYR A 36 1.41 17.22 -8.80
C TYR A 36 2.00 16.22 -9.80
N LYS A 37 1.17 15.48 -10.53
CA LYS A 37 1.57 14.53 -11.59
C LYS A 37 2.62 13.52 -11.09
N PRO A 38 2.28 12.72 -10.06
CA PRO A 38 3.24 11.81 -9.46
C PRO A 38 3.76 10.79 -10.49
N ASN A 39 5.08 10.62 -10.57
CA ASN A 39 5.71 9.60 -11.43
C ASN A 39 5.63 8.20 -10.82
N VAL A 40 5.58 8.10 -9.49
CA VAL A 40 5.48 6.86 -8.71
C VAL A 40 4.46 7.05 -7.59
N VAL A 41 3.55 6.09 -7.41
CA VAL A 41 2.57 6.07 -6.31
C VAL A 41 2.65 4.74 -5.57
N LEU A 42 2.92 4.80 -4.27
CA LEU A 42 2.92 3.66 -3.36
C LEU A 42 1.56 3.56 -2.66
N ILE A 43 0.92 2.39 -2.71
CA ILE A 43 -0.43 2.21 -2.17
C ILE A 43 -0.46 1.10 -1.12
N ASN A 44 -0.80 1.47 0.12
CA ASN A 44 -1.19 0.56 1.19
C ASN A 44 -2.55 1.02 1.74
N ALA A 45 -3.62 0.38 1.29
CA ALA A 45 -4.98 0.69 1.73
C ALA A 45 -5.82 -0.60 1.71
N GLY A 46 -6.78 -0.71 2.64
CA GLY A 46 -7.63 -1.90 2.80
C GLY A 46 -7.66 -2.48 4.23
N THR A 47 -6.75 -2.07 5.12
CA THR A 47 -6.76 -2.49 6.53
C THR A 47 -8.07 -2.12 7.23
N ASN A 48 -8.60 -0.92 6.97
CA ASN A 48 -9.87 -0.48 7.57
C ASN A 48 -11.08 -1.20 6.96
N ASP A 49 -11.02 -1.57 5.68
CA ASP A 49 -12.02 -2.45 5.07
C ASP A 49 -12.05 -3.80 5.76
N CYS A 50 -10.87 -4.39 6.01
CA CYS A 50 -10.73 -5.64 6.75
C CYS A 50 -11.30 -5.49 8.17
N ARG A 51 -10.86 -4.48 8.92
CA ARG A 51 -11.29 -4.20 10.29
C ARG A 51 -12.81 -4.02 10.43
N ARG A 52 -13.44 -3.37 9.44
CA ARG A 52 -14.88 -3.05 9.43
C ARG A 52 -15.72 -4.04 8.63
N ASN A 53 -15.09 -5.08 8.07
CA ASN A 53 -15.71 -6.09 7.21
C ASN A 53 -16.47 -5.50 6.00
N ILE A 54 -15.87 -4.52 5.32
CA ILE A 54 -16.51 -3.81 4.20
C ILE A 54 -16.11 -4.45 2.88
N SER A 55 -17.09 -5.08 2.21
CA SER A 55 -16.98 -5.53 0.81
C SER A 55 -15.69 -6.31 0.50
N ILE A 56 -15.28 -7.21 1.41
CA ILE A 56 -14.00 -7.94 1.34
C ILE A 56 -13.81 -8.70 0.03
N SER A 57 -14.86 -9.34 -0.49
CA SER A 57 -14.83 -10.06 -1.77
C SER A 57 -14.66 -9.16 -3.00
N LYS A 58 -14.78 -7.83 -2.83
CA LYS A 58 -14.64 -6.80 -3.89
C LYS A 58 -13.50 -5.83 -3.60
N ALA A 59 -12.61 -6.15 -2.66
CA ALA A 59 -11.50 -5.26 -2.31
C ALA A 59 -10.56 -5.03 -3.51
N GLY A 60 -10.31 -6.06 -4.31
CA GLY A 60 -9.55 -5.99 -5.56
C GLY A 60 -10.18 -5.07 -6.59
N ASP A 61 -11.49 -5.19 -6.83
CA ASP A 61 -12.22 -4.33 -7.78
C ASP A 61 -12.15 -2.86 -7.36
N ARG A 62 -12.30 -2.59 -6.05
CA ARG A 62 -12.22 -1.23 -5.50
C ARG A 62 -10.81 -0.66 -5.59
N MET A 63 -9.79 -1.49 -5.33
CA MET A 63 -8.38 -1.11 -5.50
C MET A 63 -8.06 -0.84 -6.97
N ARG A 64 -8.57 -1.65 -7.89
CA ARG A 64 -8.45 -1.39 -9.33
C ARG A 64 -9.03 -0.03 -9.69
N SER A 65 -10.25 0.26 -9.22
CA SER A 65 -10.91 1.53 -9.48
C SER A 65 -10.19 2.75 -8.87
N LEU A 66 -9.46 2.56 -7.77
CA LEU A 66 -8.56 3.57 -7.21
C LEU A 66 -7.37 3.79 -8.15
N ILE A 67 -6.70 2.72 -8.57
CA ILE A 67 -5.54 2.80 -9.48
C ILE A 67 -5.92 3.44 -10.82
N GLU A 68 -7.02 2.99 -11.44
CA GLU A 68 -7.53 3.57 -12.68
C GLU A 68 -7.82 5.07 -12.52
N SER A 69 -8.39 5.51 -11.39
CA SER A 69 -8.63 6.95 -11.16
C SER A 69 -7.36 7.79 -11.06
N ILE A 70 -6.21 7.19 -10.71
CA ILE A 70 -4.91 7.84 -10.72
C ILE A 70 -4.39 7.91 -12.16
N LEU A 71 -4.46 6.80 -12.90
CA LEU A 71 -3.91 6.69 -14.26
C LEU A 71 -4.74 7.46 -15.31
N ASP A 72 -6.04 7.59 -15.11
CA ASP A 72 -6.96 8.32 -15.99
C ASP A 72 -6.87 9.84 -15.81
N ALA A 73 -6.21 10.32 -14.75
CA ALA A 73 -6.02 11.74 -14.54
C ALA A 73 -5.06 12.35 -15.57
N LYS A 74 -5.14 13.67 -15.71
CA LYS A 74 -4.36 14.39 -16.70
C LYS A 74 -2.87 14.29 -16.39
N ASP A 75 -2.07 13.87 -17.37
CA ASP A 75 -0.61 13.78 -17.30
C ASP A 75 -0.09 12.77 -16.25
N THR A 76 -0.86 11.71 -15.95
CA THR A 76 -0.52 10.62 -15.01
C THR A 76 -0.67 9.22 -15.61
N GLN A 77 -0.88 9.11 -16.92
CA GLN A 77 -1.06 7.84 -17.64
C GLN A 77 0.16 6.92 -17.53
N ASP A 78 1.33 7.52 -17.36
CA ASP A 78 2.63 6.87 -17.26
C ASP A 78 3.09 6.64 -15.81
N THR A 79 2.26 6.98 -14.81
CA THR A 79 2.57 6.80 -13.39
C THR A 79 2.84 5.33 -13.07
N THR A 80 3.96 5.06 -12.40
CA THR A 80 4.26 3.73 -11.86
C THR A 80 3.50 3.51 -10.56
N ILE A 81 2.82 2.38 -10.47
CA ILE A 81 2.08 1.95 -9.28
C ILE A 81 2.90 0.90 -8.54
N VAL A 82 3.14 1.13 -7.26
CA VAL A 82 3.70 0.13 -6.35
C VAL A 82 2.59 -0.25 -5.38
N LEU A 83 1.90 -1.36 -5.66
CA LEU A 83 0.80 -1.83 -4.83
C LEU A 83 1.35 -2.77 -3.76
N SER A 84 1.07 -2.49 -2.49
CA SER A 84 1.41 -3.43 -1.41
C SER A 84 0.27 -4.38 -1.07
N THR A 85 0.63 -5.57 -0.60
CA THR A 85 -0.29 -6.34 0.25
C THR A 85 -0.44 -5.67 1.62
N LEU A 86 -1.52 -5.98 2.32
CA LEU A 86 -1.77 -5.48 3.68
C LEU A 86 -0.82 -6.16 4.67
N ILE A 87 -0.30 -5.37 5.62
CA ILE A 87 0.55 -5.85 6.71
C ILE A 87 -0.23 -6.73 7.69
N PRO A 88 0.45 -7.65 8.40
CA PRO A 88 -0.13 -8.38 9.53
C PRO A 88 -0.79 -7.48 10.58
N SER A 89 -1.76 -8.03 11.30
CA SER A 89 -2.46 -7.39 12.41
C SER A 89 -3.04 -8.51 13.27
N VAL A 90 -3.03 -8.34 14.60
CA VAL A 90 -3.69 -9.26 15.53
C VAL A 90 -5.13 -8.86 15.84
N GLN A 91 -5.62 -7.79 15.21
CA GLN A 91 -7.03 -7.45 15.27
C GLN A 91 -7.80 -8.56 14.55
N LYS A 92 -8.63 -9.29 15.30
CA LYS A 92 -9.30 -10.54 14.86
C LYS A 92 -10.00 -10.46 13.50
N GLN A 93 -10.75 -9.38 13.24
CA GLN A 93 -11.48 -9.20 11.98
C GLN A 93 -10.54 -8.85 10.84
N THR A 94 -9.53 -8.02 11.10
CA THR A 94 -8.47 -7.72 10.14
C THR A 94 -7.73 -9.00 9.75
N GLU A 95 -7.26 -9.75 10.74
CA GLU A 95 -6.53 -11.01 10.55
C GLU A 95 -7.32 -12.03 9.74
N ALA A 96 -8.63 -12.15 9.99
CA ALA A 96 -9.50 -13.07 9.25
C ALA A 96 -9.70 -12.66 7.78
N ASN A 97 -9.81 -11.36 7.50
CA ASN A 97 -10.13 -10.84 6.17
C ASN A 97 -8.89 -10.60 5.29
N ARG A 98 -7.76 -10.27 5.92
CA ARG A 98 -6.51 -9.85 5.27
C ARG A 98 -5.97 -10.88 4.26
N PRO A 99 -5.95 -12.20 4.52
CA PRO A 99 -5.47 -13.18 3.54
C PRO A 99 -6.24 -13.15 2.21
N GLU A 100 -7.57 -12.96 2.27
CA GLU A 100 -8.40 -12.86 1.08
C GLU A 100 -8.12 -11.57 0.30
N VAL A 101 -8.02 -10.43 0.98
CA VAL A 101 -7.66 -9.15 0.35
C VAL A 101 -6.26 -9.22 -0.27
N ASN A 102 -5.28 -9.80 0.42
CA ASN A 102 -3.92 -9.94 -0.10
C ASN A 102 -3.88 -10.84 -1.35
N ARG A 103 -4.68 -11.93 -1.40
CA ARG A 103 -4.83 -12.74 -2.63
C ARG A 103 -5.39 -11.93 -3.80
N GLN A 104 -6.41 -11.10 -3.54
CA GLN A 104 -6.98 -10.23 -4.56
C GLN A 104 -5.95 -9.20 -5.06
N TYR A 105 -5.14 -8.60 -4.19
CA TYR A 105 -4.11 -7.63 -4.60
C TYR A 105 -2.98 -8.26 -5.41
N ARG A 106 -2.53 -9.47 -5.03
CA ARG A 106 -1.57 -10.23 -5.85
C ARG A 106 -2.12 -10.52 -7.25
N SER A 107 -3.37 -10.96 -7.31
CA SER A 107 -4.05 -11.26 -8.59
C SER A 107 -4.23 -10.00 -9.42
N LEU A 108 -4.61 -8.88 -8.78
CA LEU A 108 -4.79 -7.59 -9.41
C LEU A 108 -3.49 -7.07 -10.02
N ALA A 109 -2.39 -7.06 -9.26
CA ALA A 109 -1.09 -6.60 -9.75
C ALA A 109 -0.64 -7.41 -10.98
N ASN A 110 -0.77 -8.74 -10.93
CA ASN A 110 -0.44 -9.61 -12.06
C ASN A 110 -1.32 -9.33 -13.29
N ASN A 111 -2.63 -9.17 -13.11
CA ASN A 111 -3.56 -8.92 -14.22
C ASN A 111 -3.32 -7.54 -14.85
N MET A 112 -3.19 -6.49 -14.04
CA MET A 112 -2.93 -5.14 -14.55
C MET A 112 -1.56 -5.04 -15.23
N GLN A 113 -0.54 -5.76 -14.75
CA GLN A 113 0.75 -5.84 -15.44
C GLN A 113 0.61 -6.49 -16.83
N LYS A 114 -0.19 -7.55 -16.97
CA LYS A 114 -0.49 -8.16 -18.28
C LYS A 114 -1.29 -7.24 -19.21
N GLU A 115 -2.07 -6.32 -18.64
CA GLU A 115 -2.78 -5.27 -19.37
C GLU A 115 -1.87 -4.09 -19.77
N GLY A 116 -0.58 -4.12 -19.39
CA GLY A 116 0.40 -3.09 -19.75
C GLY A 116 0.53 -1.95 -18.75
N VAL A 117 -0.15 -2.03 -17.59
CA VAL A 117 0.04 -1.05 -16.51
C VAL A 117 1.43 -1.20 -15.91
N ARG A 118 2.11 -0.08 -15.68
CA ARG A 118 3.39 -0.01 -14.93
C ARG A 118 3.13 -0.26 -13.45
N ILE A 119 2.87 -1.51 -13.10
CA ILE A 119 2.61 -1.93 -11.72
C ILE A 119 3.58 -3.01 -11.26
N VAL A 120 4.05 -2.87 -10.03
CA VAL A 120 4.83 -3.87 -9.29
C VAL A 120 4.18 -4.12 -7.93
N LEU A 121 4.38 -5.33 -7.39
CA LEU A 121 3.84 -5.71 -6.09
C LEU A 121 4.92 -5.57 -5.02
N ALA A 122 4.61 -4.83 -3.95
CA ALA A 122 5.38 -4.80 -2.71
C ALA A 122 4.74 -5.77 -1.70
N ASP A 123 5.16 -7.03 -1.71
CA ASP A 123 4.52 -8.05 -0.86
C ASP A 123 4.97 -7.95 0.61
N MET A 124 4.14 -7.33 1.44
CA MET A 124 4.38 -7.06 2.86
C MET A 124 4.02 -8.24 3.79
N ASP A 125 3.23 -9.20 3.29
CA ASP A 125 2.89 -10.43 4.01
C ASP A 125 3.07 -11.65 3.09
N PRO A 126 4.32 -11.93 2.68
CA PRO A 126 4.61 -13.05 1.78
C PRO A 126 4.38 -14.39 2.49
N GLU A 127 4.14 -15.44 1.69
CA GLU A 127 3.99 -16.81 2.20
C GLU A 127 5.31 -17.33 2.82
N THR A 128 6.44 -16.96 2.22
CA THR A 128 7.81 -17.19 2.74
C THR A 128 8.47 -15.85 3.07
N ASP A 129 9.15 -15.77 4.21
CA ASP A 129 9.88 -14.56 4.62
C ASP A 129 11.39 -14.75 4.47
N ASP A 130 11.82 -14.98 3.23
CA ASP A 130 13.22 -15.36 2.93
C ASP A 130 14.23 -14.25 3.29
N ASP A 131 13.76 -13.01 3.37
CA ASP A 131 14.58 -11.83 3.62
C ASP A 131 14.37 -11.21 5.02
N ASN A 132 13.63 -11.87 5.92
CA ASN A 132 13.29 -11.39 7.27
C ASN A 132 12.65 -9.99 7.32
N ASN A 133 11.88 -9.62 6.29
CA ASN A 133 11.20 -8.32 6.20
C ASN A 133 9.69 -8.42 6.44
N ARG A 134 9.15 -9.61 6.72
CA ARG A 134 7.78 -9.74 7.18
C ARG A 134 7.66 -9.14 8.59
N LEU A 135 6.58 -8.39 8.81
CA LEU A 135 6.29 -7.82 10.12
C LEU A 135 5.81 -8.93 11.07
N VAL A 136 6.27 -8.89 12.31
CA VAL A 136 6.05 -9.88 13.36
C VAL A 136 5.44 -9.19 14.58
N TYR A 137 4.29 -9.67 15.01
CA TYR A 137 3.67 -9.22 16.26
C TYR A 137 4.21 -10.02 17.46
N PRO A 138 4.40 -9.41 18.64
CA PRO A 138 4.20 -7.99 18.95
C PRO A 138 5.43 -7.10 18.70
N GLU A 139 6.57 -7.68 18.34
CA GLU A 139 7.86 -6.98 18.28
C GLU A 139 7.82 -5.74 17.38
N ASP A 140 7.30 -5.87 16.16
CA ASP A 140 7.22 -4.78 15.18
C ASP A 140 6.05 -3.81 15.44
N TYR A 141 5.30 -3.97 16.54
CA TYR A 141 4.10 -3.19 16.87
C TYR A 141 4.12 -2.62 18.29
N THR A 142 5.17 -2.89 19.06
CA THR A 142 5.27 -2.44 20.45
C THR A 142 6.04 -1.14 20.54
N THR A 143 5.42 -0.11 21.10
CA THR A 143 6.05 1.18 21.40
C THR A 143 5.95 1.45 22.89
N ASN A 144 7.07 1.74 23.55
CA ASN A 144 7.13 1.99 25.00
C ASN A 144 6.45 0.89 25.86
N GLY A 145 6.57 -0.38 25.43
CA GLY A 145 5.98 -1.53 26.12
C GLY A 145 4.48 -1.72 25.88
N VAL A 146 3.85 -0.92 25.01
CA VAL A 146 2.45 -1.04 24.63
C VAL A 146 2.35 -1.50 23.18
N ALA A 147 1.72 -2.64 22.94
CA ALA A 147 1.49 -3.17 21.60
C ALA A 147 0.26 -2.52 20.95
N ASP A 148 0.42 -2.05 19.71
CA ASP A 148 -0.67 -1.63 18.84
C ASP A 148 -1.16 -2.82 18.00
N ASP A 149 -2.47 -2.96 17.82
CA ASP A 149 -3.04 -4.09 17.06
C ASP A 149 -2.95 -3.91 15.54
N THR A 150 -2.55 -2.73 15.07
CA THR A 150 -2.67 -2.27 13.68
C THR A 150 -1.41 -1.54 13.18
N HIS A 151 -0.82 -0.65 13.96
CA HIS A 151 0.26 0.24 13.52
C HIS A 151 1.64 -0.28 13.91
N PRO A 152 2.58 -0.39 12.95
CA PRO A 152 3.95 -0.76 13.26
C PRO A 152 4.68 0.29 14.12
N ASN A 153 5.72 -0.15 14.83
CA ASN A 153 6.73 0.73 15.41
C ASN A 153 7.83 1.05 14.39
N GLU A 154 8.91 1.71 14.83
CA GLU A 154 10.03 2.06 13.94
C GLU A 154 10.69 0.85 13.25
N GLN A 155 10.80 -0.29 13.93
CA GLN A 155 11.37 -1.51 13.35
C GLN A 155 10.46 -2.09 12.27
N GLY A 156 9.15 -2.17 12.54
CA GLY A 156 8.18 -2.62 11.56
C GLY A 156 8.10 -1.68 10.35
N TYR A 157 8.15 -0.36 10.56
CA TYR A 157 8.24 0.60 9.46
C TYR A 157 9.55 0.47 8.65
N ALA A 158 10.67 0.14 9.30
CA ALA A 158 11.93 -0.12 8.59
C ALA A 158 11.84 -1.37 7.69
N LYS A 159 11.18 -2.44 8.16
CA LYS A 159 10.87 -3.62 7.33
C LYS A 159 9.98 -3.27 6.14
N MET A 160 8.90 -2.50 6.36
CA MET A 160 8.06 -2.00 5.27
C MET A 160 8.89 -1.18 4.26
N ALA A 161 9.76 -0.30 4.75
CA ALA A 161 10.62 0.52 3.89
C ALA A 161 11.53 -0.34 3.01
N ASN A 162 12.08 -1.44 3.52
CA ASN A 162 12.88 -2.37 2.72
C ASN A 162 12.06 -3.05 1.61
N VAL A 163 10.82 -3.48 1.91
CA VAL A 163 9.93 -4.08 0.90
C VAL A 163 9.57 -3.05 -0.18
N TRP A 164 9.22 -1.82 0.22
CA TRP A 164 8.99 -0.72 -0.72
C TRP A 164 10.20 -0.44 -1.60
N TYR A 165 11.39 -0.35 -1.00
CA TYR A 165 12.63 -0.07 -1.70
C TYR A 165 12.92 -1.13 -2.77
N LYS A 166 12.76 -2.42 -2.43
CA LYS A 166 12.94 -3.52 -3.39
C LYS A 166 11.95 -3.43 -4.55
N ALA A 167 10.68 -3.14 -4.28
CA ALA A 167 9.68 -3.00 -5.35
C ALA A 167 9.95 -1.78 -6.24
N VAL A 168 10.42 -0.67 -5.68
CA VAL A 168 10.83 0.51 -6.45
C VAL A 168 12.06 0.21 -7.31
N LEU A 169 13.06 -0.53 -6.80
CA LEU A 169 14.18 -1.00 -7.59
C LEU A 169 13.72 -1.92 -8.74
N GLU A 170 12.82 -2.86 -8.47
CA GLU A 170 12.24 -3.72 -9.51
C GLU A 170 11.54 -2.88 -10.60
N ALA A 171 10.75 -1.88 -10.22
CA ALA A 171 10.12 -0.97 -11.17
C ALA A 171 11.14 -0.19 -12.00
N SER A 172 12.24 0.26 -11.37
CA SER A 172 13.36 0.90 -12.06
C SER A 172 14.03 -0.05 -13.06
N ASP A 173 14.33 -1.28 -12.67
CA ASP A 173 14.98 -2.29 -13.52
C ASP A 173 14.11 -2.69 -14.72
N ARG A 174 12.78 -2.64 -14.54
CA ARG A 174 11.79 -2.83 -15.62
C ARG A 174 11.64 -1.61 -16.54
N GLY A 175 12.28 -0.48 -16.23
CA GLY A 175 12.15 0.77 -16.96
C GLY A 175 10.78 1.44 -16.78
N PHE A 176 10.08 1.17 -15.68
CA PHE A 176 8.78 1.78 -15.39
C PHE A 176 8.92 3.20 -14.83
N ILE A 177 10.03 3.47 -14.12
CA ILE A 177 10.36 4.77 -13.57
C ILE A 177 11.22 5.55 -14.57
N GLN A 178 10.83 6.78 -14.86
CA GLN A 178 11.51 7.71 -15.76
C GLN A 178 12.23 8.81 -14.99
#